data_AF-A0A2M8FL26-F1
#
_entry.id   AF-A0A2M8FL26-F1
#
_cell.length_a   1.000
_cell.length_b   1.000
_cell.length_c   1.000
_cell.angle_alpha   90.00
_cell.angle_beta   90.00
_cell.angle_gamma   90.00
#
_symmetry.space_group_name_H-M   'P 1'
#
loop_
_entity.id
_entity.type
_entity.pdbx_description
1 polymer ?
#
loop_
_entity_poly.entity_id
_entity_poly.type
_entity_poly.pdbx_seq_one_letter_code
_entity_poly.pdbx_strand_id
1 'polypeptide(L)' 'MLTAKRKRFIVDENGKPQSIILDIETYNHMLELIEDNEDVKEYKKAKPKVDASIKAGDYVTLKEFQKHRSQKKNAV' A
#
# COMPACT_ATOMS: atom_id res chain seq x y z
N MET A 1 7.78 0.69 -16.50
CA MET A 1 8.50 1.99 -16.50
C MET A 1 7.45 3.08 -16.67
N LEU A 2 7.37 4.02 -15.73
CA LEU A 2 6.39 5.12 -15.77
C LEU A 2 6.84 6.13 -16.85
N THR A 3 6.26 6.02 -18.04
CA THR A 3 6.58 6.89 -19.16
C THR A 3 5.31 7.60 -19.58
N ALA A 4 5.09 8.80 -19.05
CA ALA A 4 4.07 9.71 -19.58
C ALA A 4 4.42 9.99 -21.04
N LYS A 5 3.66 9.39 -21.98
CA LYS A 5 3.99 9.40 -23.42
C LYS A 5 4.04 10.82 -24.01
N ARG A 6 3.40 11.80 -23.35
CA ARG A 6 3.49 13.24 -23.68
C ARG A 6 3.40 14.07 -22.40
N LYS A 7 4.53 14.55 -21.89
CA LYS A 7 4.57 15.45 -20.73
C LYS A 7 4.13 16.85 -21.17
N ARG A 8 3.03 17.34 -20.60
CA ARG A 8 2.55 18.72 -20.79
C ARG A 8 2.65 19.46 -19.47
N PHE A 9 3.33 20.60 -19.47
CA PHE A 9 3.50 21.43 -18.29
C PHE A 9 2.66 22.69 -18.39
N ILE A 10 2.13 23.14 -17.26
CA ILE A 10 1.68 24.50 -17.07
C ILE A 10 2.86 25.26 -16.46
N VAL A 11 3.25 26.35 -17.12
CA VAL A 11 4.42 27.17 -16.76
C VAL A 11 4.00 28.52 -16.22
N ASP A 12 4.87 29.16 -15.43
CA ASP A 12 4.69 30.54 -14.98
C ASP A 12 5.07 31.58 -16.04
N GLU A 13 4.98 32.86 -15.68
CA GLU A 13 5.30 34.00 -16.55
C GLU A 13 6.75 34.00 -17.04
N ASN A 14 7.66 33.32 -16.32
CA ASN A 14 9.07 33.19 -16.69
C ASN A 14 9.35 31.89 -17.46
N GLY A 15 8.30 31.12 -17.80
CA GLY A 15 8.42 29.84 -18.49
C GLY A 15 8.84 28.68 -17.59
N LYS A 16 8.83 28.84 -16.26
CA LYS A 16 9.21 27.78 -15.32
C LYS A 16 8.02 26.85 -15.05
N PRO A 17 8.18 25.51 -15.16
CA PRO A 17 7.10 24.55 -14.86
C PRO A 17 6.60 24.66 -13.42
N GLN A 18 5.28 24.82 -13.25
CA GLN A 18 4.60 24.82 -11.95
C GLN A 18 3.71 23.60 -11.73
N SER A 19 3.12 23.05 -12.80
CA SER A 19 2.33 21.82 -12.72
C SER A 19 2.41 21.00 -14.01
N ILE A 20 1.95 19.75 -13.95
CA ILE A 20 1.97 18.80 -15.06
C ILE A 20 0.55 18.28 -15.32
N ILE A 21 0.18 18.20 -16.59
CA ILE A 21 -1.06 17.55 -17.04
C ILE A 21 -0.73 16.10 -17.37
N LEU A 22 -1.36 15.19 -16.64
CA LEU A 22 -1.27 13.75 -16.84
C LEU A 22 -2.59 13.21 -17.39
N ASP A 23 -2.53 12.14 -18.18
CA ASP A 23 -3.70 11.30 -18.38
C ASP A 23 -4.07 10.58 -17.07
N ILE A 24 -5.35 10.26 -16.94
CA ILE A 24 -5.88 9.70 -15.70
C ILE A 24 -5.28 8.33 -15.37
N GLU A 25 -4.94 7.53 -16.38
CA GLU A 25 -4.30 6.22 -16.20
C GLU A 25 -2.91 6.36 -15.56
N THR A 26 -2.10 7.30 -16.07
CA THR A 26 -0.78 7.60 -15.52
C THR A 26 -0.88 8.11 -14.09
N TYR A 27 -1.83 9.01 -13.80
CA TYR A 27 -2.04 9.53 -12.44
C TYR A 27 -2.43 8.41 -11.45
N ASN A 28 -3.40 7.57 -11.81
CA ASN A 28 -3.86 6.49 -10.94
C ASN A 28 -2.77 5.44 -10.70
N HIS A 29 -2.01 5.07 -11.74
CA HIS A 29 -0.89 4.13 -11.58
C HIS A 29 0.22 4.72 -10.68
N MET A 30 0.44 6.03 -10.71
CA MET A 30 1.36 6.67 -9.75
C MET A 30 0.85 6.56 -8.30
N LEU A 31 -0.46 6.69 -8.07
CA LEU A 31 -1.04 6.51 -6.74
C LEU A 31 -0.88 5.06 -6.26
N GLU A 32 -1.21 4.07 -7.09
CA GLU A 32 -1.04 2.65 -6.77
C GLU A 32 0.41 2.34 -6.35
N LEU A 33 1.39 2.88 -7.08
CA LEU A 33 2.81 2.69 -6.74
C LEU A 33 3.23 3.40 -5.45
N ILE A 34 2.57 4.49 -5.08
CA ILE A 34 2.81 5.16 -3.80
C ILE A 34 2.28 4.28 -2.67
N GLU A 35 1.06 3.78 -2.80
CA GLU A 35 0.43 2.86 -1.83
C GLU A 35 1.27 1.59 -1.64
N ASP A 36 1.67 0.93 -2.72
CA ASP A 36 2.55 -0.24 -2.67
C ASP A 36 3.87 0.05 -1.93
N ASN A 37 4.45 1.24 -2.14
CA ASN A 37 5.68 1.64 -1.46
C ASN A 37 5.45 1.92 0.03
N GLU A 38 4.28 2.43 0.42
CA GLU A 38 3.90 2.62 1.81
C GLU A 38 3.70 1.27 2.51
N ASP A 39 3.02 0.33 1.86
CA ASP A 39 2.84 -1.04 2.36
C ASP A 39 4.18 -1.75 2.60
N VAL A 40 5.13 -1.63 1.68
CA VAL A 40 6.48 -2.19 1.85
C VAL A 40 7.21 -1.55 3.04
N LYS A 41 7.04 -0.24 3.28
CA LYS A 41 7.65 0.44 4.43
C LYS A 41 7.04 -0.07 5.74
N GLU A 42 5.72 -0.16 5.82
CA GLU A 42 5.03 -0.65 7.02
C GLU A 42 5.35 -2.13 7.29
N TYR A 43 5.41 -2.97 6.26
CA TYR A 43 5.89 -4.35 6.39
C TYR A 43 7.30 -4.40 6.97
N LYS A 44 8.24 -3.62 6.43
CA LYS A 44 9.63 -3.59 6.93
C LYS A 44 9.71 -3.15 8.40
N LYS A 45 8.87 -2.19 8.82
CA LYS A 45 8.77 -1.77 10.22
C LYS A 45 8.20 -2.88 11.12
N ALA A 46 7.16 -3.57 10.67
CA ALA A 46 6.45 -4.58 11.46
C ALA A 46 7.21 -5.93 11.54
N LYS A 47 7.92 -6.31 10.47
CA LYS A 47 8.51 -7.64 10.30
C LYS A 47 9.36 -8.12 11.49
N PRO A 48 10.29 -7.32 12.06
CA PRO A 48 11.11 -7.79 13.19
C PRO A 48 10.28 -8.15 14.43
N LYS A 49 9.26 -7.34 14.74
CA LYS A 49 8.36 -7.57 15.87
C LYS A 49 7.50 -8.81 15.63
N VAL A 50 6.93 -8.95 14.44
CA VAL A 50 6.11 -10.11 14.06
C VAL A 50 6.94 -11.39 14.09
N ASP A 51 8.19 -11.36 13.61
CA ASP A 51 9.10 -12.51 13.67
C ASP A 51 9.41 -12.93 15.10
N ALA A 52 9.56 -11.97 16.02
CA ALA A 52 9.73 -12.26 17.44
C ALA A 52 8.48 -12.93 18.04
N SER A 53 7.27 -12.41 17.74
CA SER A 53 6.01 -13.04 18.17
C SER A 53 5.87 -14.46 17.64
N ILE A 54 6.17 -14.70 16.35
CA ILE A 54 6.11 -16.05 15.76
C ILE A 54 7.09 -17.00 16.47
N LYS A 55 8.33 -16.57 16.71
CA LYS A 55 9.33 -17.36 17.44
C LYS A 55 8.92 -17.66 18.88
N ALA A 56 8.21 -16.74 19.52
CA ALA A 56 7.67 -16.91 20.87
C ALA A 56 6.42 -17.79 20.92
N GLY A 57 5.88 -18.23 19.78
CA GLY A 57 4.62 -18.97 19.71
C GLY A 57 3.37 -18.08 19.86
N ASP A 58 3.54 -16.77 19.82
CA ASP A 58 2.45 -15.78 19.90
C ASP A 58 1.80 -15.57 18.52
N TYR A 59 1.10 -16.60 18.07
CA TYR A 59 0.31 -16.59 16.84
C TYR A 59 -0.89 -17.52 16.96
N VAL A 60 -1.84 -17.36 16.04
CA VAL A 60 -2.89 -18.36 15.81
C VAL A 60 -2.82 -18.82 14.37
N THR A 61 -3.12 -20.09 14.15
CA THR A 61 -3.27 -20.65 12.81
C THR A 61 -4.59 -20.22 12.19
N LEU A 62 -4.67 -20.28 10.86
CA LEU A 62 -5.91 -20.01 10.14
C LEU A 62 -7.06 -20.92 10.59
N LYS A 63 -6.77 -22.19 10.90
CA LYS A 63 -7.77 -23.16 11.39
C LYS A 63 -8.33 -22.74 12.76
N GLU A 64 -7.47 -22.32 13.68
CA GLU A 64 -7.87 -21.84 15.00
C GLU A 64 -8.69 -20.56 14.90
N PHE A 65 -8.25 -19.61 14.07
CA PHE A 65 -8.99 -18.37 13.81
C PHE A 65 -10.39 -18.65 13.24
N GLN A 66 -10.50 -19.52 12.24
CA GLN A 66 -11.79 -19.89 11.64
C GLN A 66 -12.73 -20.55 12.66
N LYS A 67 -12.21 -21.45 13.51
CA LYS A 67 -12.98 -22.09 14.57
C LYS A 67 -13.53 -21.07 15.57
N HIS A 68 -12.68 -20.15 16.05
CA HIS A 68 -13.10 -19.09 16.98
C HIS A 68 -14.16 -18.17 16.37
N ARG A 69 -14.01 -17.83 15.08
CA ARG A 69 -14.97 -16.96 14.37
C ARG A 69 -16.34 -17.63 14.19
N SER A 70 -16.37 -18.91 13.87
CA SER A 70 -17.62 -19.68 13.71
C SER A 70 -18.35 -19.88 15.04
N GLN A 71 -17.62 -20.13 16.13
CA GLN A 71 -18.20 -20.24 17.47
C GLN A 71 -18.84 -18.93 17.93
N LYS A 72 -18.21 -17.77 17.64
CA LYS A 72 -18.77 -16.45 17.96
C LYS A 72 -20.07 -16.14 17.20
N LYS A 73 -20.23 -16.65 15.98
CA LYS A 73 -21.48 -16.51 15.20
C LYS A 73 -22.63 -17.37 15.73
N ASN A 74 -22.34 -18.51 16.34
CA ASN A 74 -23.35 -19.44 16.87
C ASN A 74 -23.74 -19.15 18.33
N ALA A 75 -23.12 -18.15 18.96
CA ALA A 75 -23.43 -17.69 20.32
C ALA A 75 -24.35 -16.45 20.35
N VAL A 76 -24.91 -16.10 19.19
CA VAL A 76 -25.91 -15.04 18.96
C VAL A 76 -27.17 -15.72 18.42
#